data_AF-A0A1V5R4N5-F1
#
_entry.id   AF-A0A1V5R4N5-F1
#
_cell.length_a   1.000
_cell.length_b   1.000
_cell.length_c   1.000
_cell.angle_alpha   90.00
_cell.angle_beta   90.00
_cell.angle_gamma   90.00
#
_symmetry.space_group_name_H-M   'P 1'
#
loop_
_entity.id
_entity.type
_entity.pdbx_description
1 polymer ?
#
loop_
_entity_poly.entity_id
_entity_poly.type
_entity_poly.pdbx_seq_one_letter_code
_entity_poly.pdbx_strand_id
1 'polypeptide(L)'
;MPEPQPPKRTDPARGIPDQLIQIAHEQEGGAERVIGQIEIIENSFDEIRNLTRDCQEILSRLVPPSPERDNLVARMEEISVHVDNGLYNVQGVFDLFQYQDIVRQKLEKVGRRLIDISDYIQDNLGARDEDTRHAPSGRDILEREAQMPDVRKDDADAIVAEFFAKLRAQKKEG
;
A
#
# COMPACT_ATOMS: atom_id res chain seq x y z
N MET A 1 -9.09 25.54 20.59
CA MET A 1 -8.55 24.50 19.70
C MET A 1 -7.95 23.42 20.57
N PRO A 2 -8.36 22.15 20.46
CA PRO A 2 -7.62 21.06 21.11
C PRO A 2 -6.29 20.85 20.38
N GLU A 3 -5.21 20.72 21.13
CA GLU A 3 -3.88 20.39 20.61
C GLU A 3 -3.88 19.05 19.84
N PRO A 4 -3.05 18.90 18.79
CA PRO A 4 -2.89 17.62 18.13
C PRO A 4 -2.23 16.63 19.10
N GLN A 5 -2.92 15.53 19.40
CA GLN A 5 -2.36 14.46 20.21
C GLN A 5 -1.11 13.90 19.53
N PRO A 6 -0.02 13.64 20.27
CA PRO A 6 1.17 13.02 19.72
C PRO A 6 0.84 11.61 19.22
N PRO A 7 1.54 11.12 18.18
CA PRO A 7 1.31 9.77 17.65
C PRO A 7 1.49 8.75 18.77
N LYS A 8 0.48 7.89 18.96
CA LYS A 8 0.54 6.76 19.90
C LYS A 8 1.77 5.92 19.54
N ARG A 9 2.74 5.83 20.46
CA ARG A 9 3.88 4.92 20.33
C ARG A 9 3.36 3.53 20.01
N THR A 10 3.79 2.98 18.88
CA THR A 10 3.54 1.60 18.47
C THR A 10 4.04 0.66 19.57
N ASP A 11 3.15 -0.16 20.11
CA ASP A 11 3.49 -1.17 21.12
C ASP A 11 4.57 -2.10 20.53
N PRO A 12 5.76 -2.21 21.16
CA PRO A 12 6.85 -3.05 20.66
C PRO A 12 6.54 -4.55 20.73
N ALA A 13 5.39 -4.94 21.28
CA ALA A 13 4.93 -6.31 21.41
C ALA A 13 4.14 -6.84 20.19
N ARG A 14 3.84 -6.00 19.19
CA ARG A 14 3.16 -6.43 17.96
C ARG A 14 4.16 -6.94 16.93
N GLY A 15 3.87 -8.10 16.34
CA GLY A 15 4.70 -8.68 15.28
C GLY A 15 4.83 -7.72 14.08
N ILE A 16 5.90 -7.86 13.30
CA ILE A 16 6.13 -7.09 12.06
C ILE A 16 4.87 -7.04 11.16
N PRO A 17 4.08 -8.13 11.01
CA PRO A 17 2.84 -8.08 10.23
C PRO A 17 1.80 -7.09 10.76
N ASP A 18 1.58 -7.03 12.08
CA ASP A 18 0.61 -6.12 12.70
C ASP A 18 1.04 -4.66 12.58
N GLN A 19 2.35 -4.40 12.63
CA GLN A 19 2.90 -3.05 12.39
C GLN A 19 2.67 -2.62 10.94
N LEU A 20 2.83 -3.51 9.96
CA LEU A 20 2.54 -3.23 8.56
C LEU A 20 1.05 -2.97 8.31
N ILE A 21 0.17 -3.72 8.97
CA ILE A 21 -1.29 -3.52 8.90
C ILE A 21 -1.69 -2.17 9.52
N GLN A 22 -1.12 -1.82 10.68
CA GLN A 22 -1.38 -0.54 11.33
C GLN A 22 -0.90 0.65 10.46
N ILE A 23 0.30 0.55 9.89
CA ILE A 23 0.82 1.57 8.96
C ILE A 23 -0.11 1.71 7.75
N ALA A 24 -0.58 0.59 7.17
CA ALA A 24 -1.52 0.63 6.05
C ALA A 24 -2.82 1.37 6.42
N HIS A 25 -3.40 1.10 7.60
CA HIS A 25 -4.62 1.76 8.08
C HIS A 25 -4.42 3.26 8.38
N GLU A 26 -3.30 3.65 8.99
CA GLU A 26 -3.02 5.07 9.27
C GLU A 26 -2.78 5.87 7.99
N GLN A 27 -2.18 5.25 6.96
CA GLN A 27 -1.99 5.85 5.65
C GLN A 27 -3.32 6.02 4.88
N GLU A 28 -4.27 5.10 5.05
CA GLU A 28 -5.60 5.16 4.43
C GLU A 28 -6.38 6.42 4.86
N GLY A 29 -6.54 6.62 6.18
CA GLY A 29 -7.26 7.80 6.69
C GLY A 29 -6.53 9.13 6.43
N GLY A 30 -5.21 9.09 6.22
CA GLY A 30 -4.44 10.25 5.77
C GLY A 30 -4.69 10.59 4.30
N ALA A 31 -4.68 9.59 3.43
CA ALA A 31 -4.88 9.74 1.99
C ALA A 31 -6.30 10.24 1.67
N GLU A 32 -7.34 9.69 2.32
CA GLU A 32 -8.72 10.15 2.12
C GLU A 32 -8.90 11.65 2.44
N ARG A 33 -8.27 12.14 3.51
CA ARG A 33 -8.31 13.56 3.85
C ARG A 33 -7.65 14.42 2.80
N VAL A 34 -6.51 13.98 2.25
CA VAL A 34 -5.80 14.73 1.21
C VAL A 34 -6.59 14.72 -0.10
N ILE A 35 -7.17 13.59 -0.49
CA ILE A 35 -8.06 13.49 -1.66
C ILE A 35 -9.23 14.46 -1.52
N GLY A 36 -9.90 14.50 -0.37
CA GLY A 36 -11.00 15.44 -0.14
C GLY A 36 -10.56 16.91 -0.24
N GLN A 37 -9.33 17.26 0.16
CA GLN A 37 -8.78 18.61 -0.06
C GLN A 37 -8.50 18.89 -1.52
N ILE A 38 -8.00 17.90 -2.28
CA ILE A 38 -7.74 18.04 -3.72
C ILE A 38 -9.05 18.29 -4.48
N GLU A 39 -10.12 17.58 -4.15
CA GLU A 39 -11.46 17.80 -4.75
C GLU A 39 -11.96 19.23 -4.48
N ILE A 40 -11.76 19.77 -3.28
CA ILE A 40 -12.12 21.15 -2.96
C ILE A 40 -11.32 22.14 -3.82
N ILE A 41 -10.03 21.89 -4.02
CA ILE A 41 -9.15 22.72 -4.85
C ILE A 41 -9.58 22.66 -6.33
N GLU A 42 -9.90 21.47 -6.83
CA GLU A 42 -10.41 21.26 -8.20
C GLU A 42 -11.68 22.09 -8.43
N ASN A 43 -12.67 21.95 -7.54
CA ASN A 43 -13.92 22.70 -7.62
C ASN A 43 -13.68 24.22 -7.55
N SER A 44 -12.73 24.66 -6.72
CA SER A 44 -12.37 26.08 -6.61
C SER A 44 -11.78 26.62 -7.92
N PHE A 45 -10.92 25.83 -8.59
CA PHE A 45 -10.36 26.21 -9.88
C PHE A 45 -11.43 26.29 -10.97
N ASP A 46 -12.37 25.35 -11.02
CA ASP A 46 -13.50 25.41 -11.95
C ASP A 46 -14.40 26.62 -11.71
N GLU A 47 -14.66 26.97 -10.44
CA GLU A 47 -15.41 28.17 -10.08
C GLU A 47 -14.68 29.45 -10.52
N ILE A 48 -13.37 29.56 -10.29
CA ILE A 48 -12.56 30.69 -10.76
C ILE A 48 -12.61 30.80 -12.28
N ARG A 49 -12.52 29.67 -13.01
CA ARG A 49 -12.62 29.66 -14.48
C ARG A 49 -13.97 30.21 -14.94
N ASN A 50 -15.05 29.74 -14.35
CA ASN A 50 -16.41 30.18 -14.68
C ASN A 50 -16.61 31.68 -14.39
N LEU A 51 -16.21 32.14 -13.20
CA LEU A 51 -16.28 33.56 -12.83
C LEU A 51 -15.45 34.44 -13.76
N THR A 52 -14.25 33.99 -14.14
CA THR A 52 -13.39 34.70 -15.09
C THR A 52 -14.08 34.84 -16.44
N ARG A 53 -14.68 33.77 -16.96
CA ARG A 53 -15.45 33.80 -18.22
C ARG A 53 -16.65 34.74 -18.13
N ASP A 54 -17.42 34.66 -17.05
CA ASP A 54 -18.61 35.49 -16.86
C ASP A 54 -18.25 36.98 -16.78
N CYS A 55 -17.15 37.31 -16.11
CA CYS A 55 -16.61 38.67 -16.10
C CYS A 55 -16.17 39.15 -17.49
N GLN A 56 -15.55 38.29 -18.32
CA GLN A 56 -15.19 38.63 -19.70
C GLN A 56 -16.45 38.89 -20.54
N GLU A 57 -17.49 38.08 -20.37
CA GLU A 57 -18.78 38.30 -21.04
C GLU A 57 -19.41 39.63 -20.64
N ILE A 58 -19.46 39.93 -19.33
CA ILE A 58 -19.99 41.19 -18.81
C ILE A 58 -19.21 42.39 -19.38
N LEU A 59 -17.89 42.34 -19.35
CA LEU A 59 -17.02 43.38 -19.92
C LEU A 59 -17.29 43.57 -21.42
N SER A 60 -17.43 42.46 -22.15
CA SER A 60 -17.68 42.52 -23.60
C SER A 60 -19.01 43.18 -23.96
N ARG A 61 -20.03 43.03 -23.11
CA ARG A 61 -21.39 43.57 -23.31
C ARG A 61 -21.54 45.01 -22.82
N LEU A 62 -20.97 45.34 -21.67
CA LEU A 62 -21.25 46.60 -20.98
C LEU A 62 -20.19 47.68 -21.19
N VAL A 63 -18.95 47.29 -21.51
CA VAL A 63 -17.83 48.22 -21.60
C VAL A 63 -17.42 48.40 -23.07
N PRO A 64 -17.50 49.62 -23.63
CA PRO A 64 -17.01 49.90 -24.97
C PRO A 64 -15.54 49.47 -25.13
N PRO A 65 -15.10 49.12 -26.34
CA PRO A 65 -13.69 48.82 -26.59
C PRO A 65 -12.80 49.99 -26.14
N SER A 66 -11.82 49.69 -25.29
CA SER A 66 -10.82 50.64 -24.81
C SER A 66 -9.53 49.90 -24.46
N PRO A 67 -8.36 50.56 -24.49
CA PRO A 67 -7.09 49.93 -24.12
C PRO A 67 -7.10 49.33 -22.70
N GLU A 68 -7.81 49.97 -21.76
CA GLU A 68 -7.96 49.49 -20.39
C GLU A 68 -8.79 48.21 -20.32
N ARG A 69 -9.87 48.15 -21.11
CA ARG A 69 -10.68 46.92 -21.25
C ARG A 69 -9.83 45.79 -21.82
N ASP A 70 -9.07 46.06 -22.88
CA ASP A 70 -8.25 45.05 -23.55
C ASP A 70 -7.16 44.51 -22.60
N ASN A 71 -6.52 45.40 -21.84
CA ASN A 71 -5.58 44.99 -20.78
C ASN A 71 -6.25 44.13 -19.71
N LEU A 72 -7.47 44.47 -19.26
CA LEU A 72 -8.18 43.68 -18.27
C LEU A 72 -8.53 42.29 -18.82
N VAL A 73 -8.99 42.19 -20.07
CA VAL A 73 -9.27 40.91 -20.72
C VAL A 73 -8.01 40.06 -20.82
N ALA A 74 -6.87 40.64 -21.22
CA ALA A 74 -5.59 39.92 -21.27
C ALA A 74 -5.17 39.37 -19.88
N ARG A 75 -5.38 40.14 -18.81
CA ARG A 75 -5.10 39.68 -17.44
C ARG A 75 -6.04 38.54 -17.01
N MET A 76 -7.27 38.54 -17.50
CA MET A 76 -8.22 37.45 -17.26
C MET A 76 -7.85 36.20 -18.04
N GLU A 77 -7.35 36.32 -19.26
CA GLU A 77 -6.78 35.19 -20.01
C GLU A 77 -5.56 34.59 -19.29
N GLU A 78 -4.67 35.43 -18.73
CA GLU A 78 -3.57 34.97 -17.87
C GLU A 78 -4.09 34.16 -16.66
N ILE A 79 -5.16 34.64 -16.01
CA ILE A 79 -5.81 33.90 -14.90
C ILE A 79 -6.32 32.54 -15.40
N SER A 80 -7.02 32.48 -16.54
CA SER A 80 -7.49 31.23 -17.11
C SER A 80 -6.35 30.23 -17.38
N VAL A 81 -5.22 30.71 -17.93
CA VAL A 81 -4.03 29.86 -18.13
C VAL A 81 -3.48 29.32 -16.81
N HIS A 82 -3.42 30.14 -15.76
CA HIS A 82 -2.98 29.69 -14.44
C HIS A 82 -3.93 28.66 -13.81
N VAL A 83 -5.24 28.82 -14.02
CA VAL A 83 -6.25 27.86 -13.59
C VAL A 83 -6.09 26.53 -14.32
N ASP A 84 -5.89 26.55 -15.64
CA ASP A 84 -5.68 25.33 -16.44
C ASP A 84 -4.43 24.56 -15.99
N ASN A 85 -3.33 25.28 -15.74
CA ASN A 85 -2.11 24.70 -15.17
C ASN A 85 -2.35 24.13 -13.77
N GLY A 86 -3.14 24.81 -12.94
CA GLY A 86 -3.54 24.35 -11.61
C GLY A 86 -4.30 23.02 -11.67
N LEU A 87 -5.30 22.93 -12.55
CA LEU A 87 -6.09 21.73 -12.75
C LEU A 87 -5.27 20.56 -13.31
N TYR A 88 -4.36 20.83 -14.26
CA TYR A 88 -3.42 19.81 -14.74
C TYR A 88 -2.57 19.23 -13.60
N ASN A 89 -2.07 20.09 -12.71
CA ASN A 89 -1.29 19.63 -11.55
C ASN A 89 -2.15 18.82 -10.56
N VAL A 90 -3.39 19.26 -10.32
CA VAL A 90 -4.36 18.53 -9.48
C VAL A 90 -4.62 17.12 -10.02
N GLN A 91 -4.82 16.98 -11.33
CA GLN A 91 -4.95 15.68 -12.00
C GLN A 91 -3.69 14.82 -11.80
N GLY A 92 -2.50 15.40 -11.96
CA GLY A 92 -1.24 14.69 -11.69
C GLY A 92 -1.12 14.20 -10.24
N VAL A 93 -1.66 14.95 -9.27
CA VAL A 93 -1.71 14.51 -7.87
C VAL A 93 -2.69 13.35 -7.68
N PHE A 94 -3.87 13.37 -8.31
CA PHE A 94 -4.79 12.23 -8.28
C PHE A 94 -4.15 10.94 -8.79
N ASP A 95 -3.37 10.99 -9.87
CA ASP A 95 -2.64 9.84 -10.40
C ASP A 95 -1.62 9.28 -9.40
N LEU A 96 -0.95 10.15 -8.64
CA LEU A 96 -0.02 9.73 -7.59
C LEU A 96 -0.74 9.02 -6.42
N PHE A 97 -1.92 9.50 -6.05
CA PHE A 97 -2.75 8.85 -5.03
C PHE A 97 -3.28 7.49 -5.50
N GLN A 98 -3.62 7.35 -6.78
CA GLN A 98 -3.95 6.03 -7.35
C GLN A 98 -2.76 5.06 -7.29
N TYR A 99 -1.55 5.54 -7.54
CA TYR A 99 -0.34 4.71 -7.38
C TYR A 99 -0.12 4.29 -5.92
N GLN A 100 -0.46 5.14 -4.95
CA GLN A 100 -0.36 4.81 -3.52
C GLN A 100 -1.26 3.63 -3.14
N ASP A 101 -2.49 3.55 -3.66
CA ASP A 101 -3.37 2.41 -3.40
C ASP A 101 -2.81 1.09 -3.98
N ILE A 102 -2.21 1.14 -5.18
CA ILE A 102 -1.52 -0.02 -5.78
C ILE A 102 -0.36 -0.49 -4.89
N VAL A 103 0.43 0.43 -4.32
CA VAL A 103 1.52 0.09 -3.40
C VAL A 103 0.98 -0.53 -2.11
N ARG A 104 -0.11 0.00 -1.54
CA ARG A 104 -0.78 -0.58 -0.37
C ARG A 104 -1.22 -2.01 -0.62
N GLN A 105 -1.94 -2.27 -1.72
CA GLN A 105 -2.40 -3.62 -2.07
C GLN A 105 -1.23 -4.60 -2.25
N LYS A 106 -0.10 -4.14 -2.78
CA LYS A 106 1.13 -4.96 -2.88
C LYS A 106 1.72 -5.26 -1.50
N LEU A 107 1.76 -4.28 -0.60
CA LEU A 107 2.23 -4.46 0.78
C LEU A 107 1.34 -5.41 1.57
N GLU A 108 0.02 -5.33 1.42
CA GLU A 108 -0.93 -6.29 2.02
C GLU A 108 -0.66 -7.72 1.55
N LYS A 109 -0.42 -7.93 0.25
CA LYS A 109 -0.07 -9.24 -0.31
C LYS A 109 1.25 -9.77 0.24
N VAL A 110 2.26 -8.91 0.36
CA VAL A 110 3.56 -9.28 0.96
C VAL A 110 3.39 -9.62 2.44
N GLY A 111 2.64 -8.81 3.19
CA GLY A 111 2.33 -9.05 4.60
C GLY A 111 1.66 -10.39 4.82
N ARG A 112 0.64 -10.74 4.04
CA ARG A 112 -0.03 -12.05 4.11
C ARG A 112 0.94 -13.20 3.86
N ARG A 113 1.78 -13.11 2.83
CA ARG A 113 2.80 -14.14 2.55
C ARG A 113 3.80 -14.31 3.69
N LEU A 114 4.18 -13.22 4.36
CA LEU A 114 5.07 -13.27 5.51
C LEU A 114 4.40 -13.95 6.72
N ILE A 115 3.09 -13.74 6.91
CA ILE A 115 2.30 -14.47 7.90
C ILE A 115 2.27 -15.95 7.55
N ASP A 116 1.93 -16.32 6.31
CA ASP A 116 1.88 -17.73 5.87
C ASP A 116 3.23 -18.46 6.10
N ILE A 117 4.34 -17.77 5.83
CA ILE A 117 5.69 -18.31 6.08
C ILE A 117 5.97 -18.44 7.58
N SER A 118 5.59 -17.43 8.38
CA SER A 118 5.74 -17.47 9.83
C SER A 118 4.94 -18.62 10.44
N ASP A 119 3.69 -18.81 10.01
CA ASP A 119 2.80 -19.86 10.47
C ASP A 119 3.35 -21.24 10.05
N TYR A 120 3.79 -21.39 8.79
CA TYR A 120 4.45 -22.61 8.33
C TYR A 120 5.70 -22.95 9.14
N ILE A 121 6.52 -21.96 9.48
CA ILE A 121 7.70 -22.15 10.33
C ILE A 121 7.26 -22.57 11.74
N GLN A 122 6.27 -21.91 12.34
CA GLN A 122 5.77 -22.26 13.68
C GLN A 122 5.13 -23.66 13.71
N ASP A 123 4.38 -24.05 12.69
CA ASP A 123 3.72 -25.35 12.63
C ASP A 123 4.71 -26.51 12.43
N ASN A 124 5.83 -26.26 11.73
CA ASN A 124 6.82 -27.30 11.43
C ASN A 124 8.03 -27.30 12.39
N LEU A 125 8.32 -26.19 13.05
CA LEU A 125 9.45 -26.03 14.00
C LEU A 125 9.00 -25.76 15.43
N GLY A 126 7.72 -25.48 15.66
CA GLY A 126 7.14 -25.43 17.00
C GLY A 126 7.25 -26.80 17.64
N ALA A 127 7.68 -26.82 18.91
CA ALA A 127 7.74 -28.05 19.68
C ALA A 127 6.35 -28.70 19.63
N ARG A 128 6.23 -29.82 18.90
CA ARG A 128 5.21 -30.80 19.21
C ARG A 128 5.41 -31.07 20.69
N ASP A 129 4.42 -30.79 21.52
CA ASP A 129 4.39 -31.34 22.87
C ASP A 129 4.58 -32.84 22.69
N GLU A 130 5.80 -33.31 22.91
CA GLU A 130 6.08 -34.70 23.14
C GLU A 130 5.29 -35.00 24.40
N ASP A 131 4.13 -35.63 24.17
CA ASP A 131 3.32 -36.34 25.13
C ASP A 131 4.27 -36.85 26.22
N THR A 132 4.14 -36.31 27.43
CA THR A 132 5.05 -36.53 28.56
C THR A 132 4.90 -37.95 29.07
N ARG A 133 5.19 -38.93 28.23
CA ARG A 133 5.42 -40.32 28.60
C ARG A 133 6.90 -40.44 28.89
N HIS A 134 7.20 -40.32 30.18
CA HIS A 134 8.41 -40.73 30.87
C HIS A 134 9.57 -41.13 29.95
N ALA A 135 10.62 -40.31 29.93
CA ALA A 135 11.90 -40.69 29.36
C ALA A 135 12.28 -42.08 29.90
N PRO A 136 12.34 -43.11 29.05
CA PRO A 136 12.64 -44.46 29.50
C PRO A 136 14.11 -44.48 29.94
N SER A 137 14.35 -45.00 31.14
CA SER A 137 15.69 -45.13 31.71
C SER A 137 16.59 -45.91 30.74
N GLY A 138 17.88 -45.55 30.64
CA GLY A 138 18.83 -46.07 29.63
C GLY A 138 19.02 -47.59 29.55
N ARG A 139 18.29 -48.37 30.37
CA ARG A 139 18.17 -49.82 30.27
C ARG A 139 17.25 -50.28 29.13
N ASP A 140 16.27 -49.48 28.74
CA ASP A 140 15.28 -49.82 27.68
C ASP A 140 15.81 -49.65 26.24
N ILE A 141 16.99 -49.03 26.08
CA ILE A 141 17.59 -48.76 24.76
C ILE A 141 18.24 -50.01 24.16
N LEU A 142 18.69 -50.95 24.99
CA LEU A 142 19.44 -52.14 24.54
C LEU A 142 18.54 -53.29 24.07
N GLU A 143 17.24 -53.25 24.36
CA GLU A 143 16.27 -54.29 24.00
C GLU A 143 15.41 -53.93 22.76
N ARG A 144 15.64 -52.76 22.14
CA ARG A 144 14.86 -52.30 20.99
C ARG A 144 15.40 -52.89 19.67
N GLU A 145 14.52 -53.56 18.93
CA GLU A 145 14.75 -53.88 17.52
C GLU A 145 15.05 -52.60 16.71
N ALA A 146 15.93 -52.73 15.71
CA ALA A 146 16.45 -51.63 14.91
C ALA A 146 15.31 -50.74 14.41
N GLN A 147 15.34 -49.45 14.77
CA GLN A 147 14.40 -48.46 14.26
C GLN A 147 14.49 -48.43 12.74
N MET A 148 13.34 -48.63 12.07
CA MET A 148 13.26 -48.45 10.63
C MET A 148 13.62 -47.00 10.27
N PRO A 149 14.36 -46.78 9.17
CA PRO A 149 14.74 -45.44 8.73
C PRO A 149 13.52 -44.53 8.61
N ASP A 150 13.69 -43.31 9.10
CA ASP A 150 12.65 -42.29 9.18
C ASP A 150 12.18 -41.89 7.77
N VAL A 151 11.05 -42.44 7.35
CA VAL A 151 10.40 -42.25 6.03
C VAL A 151 10.21 -40.76 5.70
N ARG A 152 10.18 -39.88 6.72
CA ARG A 152 9.97 -38.44 6.55
C ARG A 152 11.15 -37.72 5.90
N LYS A 153 12.37 -38.27 5.95
CA LYS A 153 13.54 -37.67 5.29
C LYS A 153 13.47 -37.84 3.78
N ASP A 154 12.98 -38.98 3.31
CA ASP A 154 12.85 -39.26 1.87
C ASP A 154 11.79 -38.36 1.21
N ASP A 155 10.72 -38.02 1.94
CA ASP A 155 9.67 -37.11 1.47
C ASP A 155 10.16 -35.65 1.34
N ALA A 156 11.01 -35.19 2.25
CA ALA A 156 11.55 -33.83 2.21
C ALA A 156 12.49 -33.63 1.00
N ASP A 157 13.36 -34.61 0.74
CA ASP A 157 14.26 -34.57 -0.41
C ASP A 157 13.49 -34.68 -1.74
N ALA A 158 12.39 -35.42 -1.78
CA ALA A 158 11.50 -35.50 -2.94
C ALA A 158 10.80 -34.16 -3.25
N ILE A 159 10.30 -33.46 -2.23
CA ILE A 159 9.65 -32.15 -2.39
C ILE A 159 10.67 -31.10 -2.88
N VAL A 160 11.88 -31.11 -2.32
CA VAL A 160 12.96 -30.20 -2.73
C VAL A 160 13.36 -30.47 -4.19
N ALA A 161 13.46 -31.74 -4.59
CA ALA A 161 13.77 -32.13 -5.96
C ALA A 161 12.70 -31.67 -6.96
N GLU A 162 11.40 -31.80 -6.61
CA GLU A 162 10.29 -31.36 -7.46
C GLU A 162 10.28 -29.83 -7.64
N PHE A 163 10.55 -29.08 -6.57
CA PHE A 163 10.65 -27.62 -6.61
C PHE A 163 11.77 -27.14 -7.56
N PHE A 164 12.97 -27.73 -7.46
CA PHE A 164 14.07 -27.39 -8.36
C PHE A 164 13.85 -27.84 -9.80
N ALA A 165 13.12 -28.94 -10.03
CA ALA A 165 12.74 -29.38 -11.37
C ALA A 165 11.81 -28.37 -12.06
N LYS A 166 10.80 -27.85 -11.35
CA LYS A 166 9.88 -26.81 -11.86
C LYS A 166 10.59 -25.50 -12.18
N LEU A 167 11.52 -25.07 -11.31
CA LEU A 167 12.36 -23.89 -11.54
C LEU A 167 13.25 -24.01 -12.79
N ARG A 168 13.80 -25.20 -13.05
CA ARG A 168 14.62 -25.44 -14.25
C ARG A 168 13.80 -25.55 -15.53
N ALA A 169 12.57 -26.07 -15.46
CA ALA A 169 11.66 -26.13 -16.59
C ALA A 169 11.22 -24.72 -17.04
N GLN A 170 10.88 -23.83 -16.10
CA GLN A 170 10.54 -22.44 -16.40
C GLN A 170 11.70 -21.64 -17.01
N LYS A 171 12.94 -22.01 -16.72
CA LYS A 171 14.13 -21.36 -17.28
C LYS A 171 14.50 -21.87 -18.69
N LYS A 172 13.86 -22.92 -19.20
CA LYS A 172 14.07 -23.47 -20.54
C LYS A 172 13.02 -23.03 -21.56
N GLU A 173 11.90 -22.45 -21.13
CA GLU A 173 10.80 -21.97 -21.98
C GLU A 173 10.79 -20.44 -22.16
N GLY A 174 11.88 -19.75 -21.78
CA GLY A 174 12.17 -18.36 -22.16
C GLY A 174 13.52 -18.26 -22.84
#